data_AF-A0A7G5ZBK0-F1
#
_entry.id   AF-A0A7G5ZBK0-F1
#
_cell.length_a   1.000
_cell.length_b   1.000
_cell.length_c   1.000
_cell.angle_alpha   90.00
_cell.angle_beta   90.00
_cell.angle_gamma   90.00
#
_symmetry.space_group_name_H-M   'P 1'
#
loop_
_entity.id
_entity.type
_entity.pdbx_description
1 polymer ?
#
loop_
_entity_poly.entity_id
_entity_poly.type
_entity_poly.pdbx_seq_one_letter_code
_entity_poly.pdbx_strand_id
1 'polypeptide(L)'
;MKNAMTMAVAALALSASIPAFAEVVVVVNPKAAEASMSKDQVAQFFLGKSSSMTPIDQPEDAAIRGEFYKKVTDKDASQAKALWSKLVFTGKATMPAQVANSAAVKAAVAGNPKAIGYMEKSAVDSTVKVVFTAP
;
A
#
# COMPACT_ATOMS: atom_id res chain seq x y z
N MET A 1 -42.20 15.14 51.15
CA MET A 1 -42.21 13.74 51.63
C MET A 1 -42.07 12.82 50.42
N LYS A 2 -40.95 12.10 50.35
CA LYS A 2 -40.86 10.68 49.96
C LYS A 2 -41.15 10.31 48.49
N ASN A 3 -40.06 10.09 47.74
CA ASN A 3 -39.76 8.95 46.84
C ASN A 3 -40.71 8.72 45.64
N ALA A 4 -40.24 8.49 44.41
CA ALA A 4 -39.25 7.47 44.09
C ALA A 4 -38.54 7.75 42.76
N MET A 5 -37.24 7.49 42.83
CA MET A 5 -36.27 7.36 41.77
C MET A 5 -36.49 6.04 41.06
N THR A 6 -36.60 6.03 39.73
CA THR A 6 -36.36 4.83 38.93
C THR A 6 -35.61 5.25 37.68
N MET A 7 -34.32 4.92 37.68
CA MET A 7 -33.36 5.28 36.65
C MET A 7 -33.72 4.60 35.32
N ALA A 8 -33.91 5.40 34.28
CA ALA A 8 -33.82 4.93 32.91
C ALA A 8 -32.34 4.69 32.57
N VAL A 9 -31.92 3.42 32.52
CA VAL A 9 -30.60 3.03 32.02
C VAL A 9 -30.59 3.24 30.50
N ALA A 10 -30.08 4.39 30.07
CA ALA A 10 -29.74 4.62 28.68
C ALA A 10 -28.50 3.77 28.36
N ALA A 11 -28.70 2.64 27.68
CA ALA A 11 -27.63 1.83 27.15
C ALA A 11 -26.87 2.62 26.07
N LEU A 12 -25.74 3.23 26.44
CA LEU A 12 -24.74 3.69 25.48
C LEU A 12 -24.18 2.46 24.76
N ALA A 13 -24.72 2.14 23.59
CA ALA A 13 -24.06 1.28 22.64
C ALA A 13 -22.77 1.98 22.18
N LEU A 14 -21.64 1.65 22.83
CA LEU A 14 -20.33 1.96 22.28
C LEU A 14 -20.17 1.16 20.98
N SER A 15 -20.47 1.81 19.86
CA SER A 15 -20.05 1.37 18.54
C SER A 15 -18.52 1.41 18.49
N ALA A 16 -17.87 0.36 18.99
CA ALA A 16 -16.47 0.10 18.73
C ALA A 16 -16.33 -0.10 17.21
N SER A 17 -16.07 0.98 16.49
CA SER A 17 -15.67 0.92 15.09
C SER A 17 -14.32 0.23 15.07
N ILE A 18 -14.34 -1.08 14.81
CA ILE A 18 -13.11 -1.83 14.53
C ILE A 18 -12.52 -1.16 13.29
N PRO A 19 -11.28 -0.63 13.34
CA PRO A 19 -10.65 -0.12 12.15
C PRO A 19 -10.54 -1.29 11.16
N ALA A 20 -11.29 -1.20 10.06
CA ALA A 20 -11.16 -2.13 8.96
C ALA A 20 -9.79 -1.87 8.33
N PHE A 21 -8.77 -2.58 8.79
CA PHE A 21 -7.47 -2.57 8.15
C PHE A 21 -7.63 -3.20 6.77
N ALA A 22 -7.57 -2.37 5.74
CA ALA A 22 -7.56 -2.85 4.37
C ALA A 22 -6.27 -3.65 4.15
N GLU A 23 -6.40 -4.93 3.84
CA GLU A 23 -5.23 -5.80 3.60
C GLU A 23 -4.47 -5.30 2.37
N VAL A 24 -3.19 -4.94 2.56
CA VAL A 24 -2.33 -4.41 1.49
C VAL A 24 -1.65 -5.56 0.76
N VAL A 25 -1.79 -5.58 -0.55
CA VAL A 25 -1.14 -6.56 -1.43
C VAL A 25 -0.28 -5.86 -2.46
N VAL A 26 0.74 -6.56 -2.91
CA VAL A 26 1.66 -6.13 -3.96
C VAL A 26 1.36 -6.93 -5.20
N VAL A 27 1.19 -6.21 -6.30
CA VAL A 27 0.75 -6.75 -7.57
C VAL A 27 1.72 -6.41 -8.69
N VAL A 28 1.81 -7.32 -9.65
CA VAL A 28 2.54 -7.17 -10.90
C VAL A 28 1.63 -7.53 -12.07
N ASN A 29 2.11 -7.30 -13.28
CA ASN A 29 1.41 -7.75 -14.47
C ASN A 29 1.27 -9.29 -14.46
N PRO A 30 0.15 -9.86 -14.94
CA PRO A 30 -0.02 -11.31 -15.01
C PRO A 30 1.10 -12.04 -15.78
N LYS A 31 1.72 -11.36 -16.76
CA LYS A 31 2.82 -11.87 -17.58
C LYS A 31 4.20 -11.79 -16.92
N ALA A 32 4.33 -11.20 -15.73
CA ALA A 32 5.61 -11.19 -15.00
C ALA A 32 6.07 -12.63 -14.73
N ALA A 33 7.38 -12.89 -14.71
CA ALA A 33 7.90 -14.25 -14.54
C ALA A 33 7.67 -14.79 -13.12
N GLU A 34 7.68 -13.89 -12.14
CA GLU A 34 7.63 -14.20 -10.73
C GLU A 34 6.19 -14.50 -10.29
N ALA A 35 5.99 -15.66 -9.66
CA ALA A 35 4.69 -16.03 -9.08
C ALA A 35 4.52 -15.45 -7.67
N SER A 36 5.62 -15.25 -6.94
CA SER A 36 5.65 -14.67 -5.60
C SER A 36 6.99 -13.98 -5.36
N MET A 37 7.02 -13.11 -4.35
CA MET A 37 8.21 -12.37 -3.92
C MET A 37 8.28 -12.32 -2.40
N SER A 38 9.49 -12.27 -1.85
CA SER A 38 9.71 -12.00 -0.43
C SER A 38 9.51 -10.51 -0.11
N LYS A 39 9.34 -10.18 1.18
CA LYS A 39 9.29 -8.79 1.66
C LYS A 39 10.50 -7.99 1.18
N ASP A 40 11.70 -8.54 1.31
CA ASP A 40 12.94 -7.88 0.90
C ASP A 40 13.02 -7.66 -0.61
N GLN A 41 12.55 -8.64 -1.40
CA GLN A 41 12.47 -8.52 -2.85
C GLN A 41 11.51 -7.43 -3.29
N VAL A 42 10.39 -7.25 -2.61
CA VAL A 42 9.50 -6.12 -2.88
C VAL A 42 10.17 -4.81 -2.44
N ALA A 43 10.71 -4.76 -1.23
CA ALA A 43 11.27 -3.55 -0.65
C ALA A 43 12.39 -2.94 -1.52
N GLN A 44 13.26 -3.76 -2.13
CA GLN A 44 14.31 -3.26 -3.02
C GLN A 44 13.77 -2.46 -4.21
N PHE A 45 12.60 -2.78 -4.75
CA PHE A 45 12.00 -2.03 -5.85
C PHE A 45 11.51 -0.66 -5.38
N PHE A 46 10.77 -0.62 -4.27
CA PHE A 46 10.18 0.61 -3.73
C PHE A 46 11.19 1.53 -3.02
N LEU A 47 12.40 1.02 -2.76
CA LEU A 47 13.55 1.77 -2.24
C LEU A 47 14.59 2.11 -3.31
N GLY A 48 14.32 1.83 -4.58
CA GLY A 48 15.23 2.13 -5.69
C GLY A 48 16.57 1.40 -5.63
N LYS A 49 16.63 0.26 -4.95
CA LYS A 49 17.81 -0.62 -4.88
C LYS A 49 17.90 -1.57 -6.08
N SER A 50 16.79 -1.79 -6.79
CA SER A 50 16.72 -2.57 -8.02
C SER A 50 15.88 -1.86 -9.07
N SER A 51 16.30 -1.96 -10.33
CA SER A 51 15.64 -1.37 -11.50
C SER A 51 14.98 -2.40 -12.43
N SER A 52 14.92 -3.69 -12.02
CA SER A 52 14.31 -4.73 -12.86
C SER A 52 12.79 -4.59 -12.97
N MET A 53 12.16 -3.93 -12.01
CA MET A 53 10.76 -3.52 -12.04
C MET A 53 10.62 -2.02 -11.78
N THR A 54 9.56 -1.44 -12.33
CA THR A 54 9.20 -0.04 -12.18
C THR A 54 8.13 0.10 -11.10
N PRO A 55 8.47 0.63 -9.91
CA PRO A 55 7.49 0.85 -8.86
C PRO A 55 6.47 1.92 -9.26
N ILE A 56 5.20 1.62 -8.99
CA ILE A 56 4.06 2.54 -9.05
C ILE A 56 3.62 2.81 -7.61
N ASP A 57 3.61 4.08 -7.26
CA ASP A 57 3.34 4.56 -5.90
C ASP A 57 1.98 5.30 -5.87
N GLN A 58 1.47 5.56 -4.67
CA GLN A 58 0.26 6.38 -4.47
C GLN A 58 0.64 7.73 -3.83
N PRO A 59 -0.28 8.71 -3.71
CA PRO A 59 0.01 9.98 -3.06
C PRO A 59 0.56 9.81 -1.64
N GLU A 60 1.37 10.77 -1.19
CA GLU A 60 2.04 10.72 0.12
C GLU A 60 1.06 10.71 1.30
N ASP A 61 -0.12 11.30 1.12
CA ASP A 61 -1.23 11.35 2.06
C ASP A 61 -2.15 10.12 2.02
N ALA A 62 -1.94 9.20 1.06
CA ALA A 62 -2.72 7.98 0.99
C ALA A 62 -2.39 7.04 2.16
N ALA A 63 -3.38 6.68 2.97
CA ALA A 63 -3.21 5.80 4.13
C ALA A 63 -2.50 4.47 3.76
N ILE A 64 -2.90 3.88 2.63
CA ILE A 64 -2.31 2.64 2.11
C ILE A 64 -0.81 2.77 1.82
N ARG A 65 -0.32 3.96 1.43
CA ARG A 65 1.12 4.18 1.22
C ARG A 65 1.88 4.10 2.53
N GLY A 66 1.36 4.76 3.57
CA GLY A 66 1.94 4.71 4.91
C GLY A 66 2.01 3.27 5.44
N GLU A 67 0.92 2.52 5.30
CA GLU A 67 0.88 1.10 5.69
C GLU A 67 1.85 0.24 4.91
N PHE A 68 1.87 0.38 3.58
CA PHE A 68 2.77 -0.36 2.70
C PHE A 68 4.24 -0.10 3.08
N TYR A 69 4.66 1.16 3.12
CA TYR A 69 6.06 1.49 3.41
C TYR A 69 6.45 1.01 4.81
N LYS A 70 5.56 1.13 5.80
CA LYS A 70 5.83 0.69 7.16
C LYS A 70 5.97 -0.82 7.26
N LYS A 71 5.06 -1.59 6.65
CA LYS A 71 5.02 -3.06 6.75
C LYS A 71 6.03 -3.76 5.85
N VAL A 72 6.29 -3.20 4.68
CA VAL A 72 7.07 -3.85 3.61
C VAL A 72 8.50 -3.34 3.53
N THR A 73 8.75 -2.07 3.81
CA THR A 73 10.10 -1.48 3.70
C THR A 73 10.72 -1.09 5.03
N ASP A 74 9.95 -1.17 6.12
CA ASP A 74 10.30 -0.70 7.46
C ASP A 74 10.68 0.80 7.50
N LYS A 75 10.15 1.58 6.55
CA LYS A 75 10.29 3.04 6.44
C LYS A 75 8.95 3.73 6.48
N ASP A 76 8.95 5.01 6.79
CA ASP A 76 7.81 5.88 6.53
C ASP A 76 7.89 6.49 5.12
N ALA A 77 6.77 7.04 4.65
CA ALA A 77 6.66 7.59 3.29
C ALA A 77 7.62 8.78 3.06
N SER A 78 7.89 9.58 4.09
CA SER A 78 8.80 10.73 4.00
C SER A 78 10.27 10.28 3.90
N GLN A 79 10.68 9.25 4.64
CA GLN A 79 11.99 8.60 4.48
C GLN A 79 12.16 8.00 3.08
N ALA A 80 11.12 7.34 2.55
CA ALA A 80 11.15 6.80 1.19
C ALA A 80 11.31 7.91 0.15
N LYS A 81 10.56 9.01 0.28
CA LYS A 81 10.69 10.19 -0.57
C LYS A 81 12.09 10.80 -0.51
N ALA A 82 12.66 10.95 0.69
CA ALA A 82 14.02 11.45 0.86
C ALA A 82 15.06 10.54 0.16
N LEU A 83 14.88 9.21 0.26
CA LEU A 83 15.73 8.25 -0.44
C LEU A 83 15.62 8.41 -1.96
N TRP A 84 14.40 8.48 -2.50
CA TRP A 84 14.18 8.70 -3.93
C TRP A 84 14.75 10.04 -4.42
N SER A 85 14.57 11.12 -3.68
CA SER A 85 15.17 12.43 -4.01
C SER A 85 16.70 12.35 -4.12
N LYS A 86 17.35 11.63 -3.22
CA LYS A 86 18.80 11.39 -3.28
C LYS A 86 19.20 10.55 -4.49
N LEU A 87 18.43 9.51 -4.82
CA LEU A 87 18.70 8.66 -5.98
C LEU A 87 18.54 9.42 -7.30
N VAL A 88 17.49 10.23 -7.42
CA VAL A 88 17.24 11.08 -8.59
C VAL A 88 18.33 12.13 -8.74
N PHE A 89 18.68 12.83 -7.66
CA PHE A 89 19.75 13.84 -7.67
C PHE A 89 21.10 13.25 -8.10
N THR A 90 21.38 12.00 -7.73
CA THR A 90 22.61 11.30 -8.14
C THR A 90 22.50 10.61 -9.51
N GLY A 91 21.37 10.73 -10.21
CA GLY A 91 21.13 10.11 -11.52
C GLY A 91 21.02 8.58 -11.48
N LYS A 92 20.91 7.98 -10.29
CA LYS A 92 20.92 6.51 -10.11
C LYS A 92 19.57 5.87 -10.38
N ALA A 93 18.49 6.60 -10.23
CA ALA A 93 17.14 6.11 -10.48
C ALA A 93 16.17 7.24 -10.85
N THR A 94 15.04 6.89 -11.44
CA THR A 94 13.95 7.81 -11.77
C THR A 94 12.85 7.67 -10.74
N MET A 95 12.26 8.79 -10.32
CA MET A 95 11.17 8.80 -9.34
C MET A 95 10.00 7.92 -9.80
N PRO A 96 9.42 7.07 -8.93
CA PRO A 96 8.24 6.28 -9.27
C PRO A 96 7.08 7.18 -9.68
N ALA A 97 6.28 6.68 -10.62
CA ALA A 97 5.02 7.32 -10.97
C ALA A 97 4.05 7.25 -9.77
N GLN A 98 3.38 8.36 -9.46
CA GLN A 98 2.34 8.41 -8.45
C GLN A 98 0.97 8.43 -9.12
N VAL A 99 0.09 7.52 -8.71
CA VAL A 99 -1.26 7.40 -9.26
C VAL A 99 -2.30 7.48 -8.16
N ALA A 100 -3.48 8.02 -8.48
CA ALA A 100 -4.42 8.51 -7.47
C ALA A 100 -4.91 7.47 -6.44
N ASN A 101 -5.01 6.19 -6.80
CA ASN A 101 -5.59 5.14 -5.95
C ASN A 101 -5.28 3.73 -6.46
N SER A 102 -5.76 2.71 -5.72
CA SER A 102 -5.67 1.28 -6.06
C SER A 102 -6.18 0.93 -7.47
N ALA A 103 -7.24 1.57 -7.96
CA ALA A 103 -7.74 1.31 -9.32
C ALA A 103 -6.77 1.84 -10.40
N ALA A 104 -6.17 3.01 -10.15
CA ALA A 104 -5.16 3.56 -11.03
C ALA A 104 -3.84 2.75 -10.99
N VAL A 105 -3.46 2.20 -9.82
CA VAL A 105 -2.35 1.25 -9.70
C VAL A 105 -2.63 0.02 -10.55
N LYS A 106 -3.82 -0.58 -10.42
CA LYS A 106 -4.23 -1.74 -11.20
C LYS A 106 -4.12 -1.48 -12.70
N ALA A 107 -4.65 -0.34 -13.18
CA ALA A 107 -4.56 0.03 -14.59
C ALA A 107 -3.09 0.19 -15.07
N ALA A 108 -2.25 0.85 -14.28
CA ALA A 108 -0.83 1.03 -14.60
C ALA A 108 -0.07 -0.32 -14.66
N VAL A 109 -0.35 -1.23 -13.71
CA VAL A 109 0.27 -2.55 -13.64
C VAL A 109 -0.21 -3.48 -14.76
N ALA A 110 -1.51 -3.48 -15.06
CA ALA A 110 -2.07 -4.24 -16.17
C ALA A 110 -1.52 -3.79 -17.53
N GLY A 111 -1.24 -2.50 -17.70
CA GLY A 111 -0.68 -1.93 -18.93
C GLY A 111 0.83 -2.12 -19.12
N ASN A 112 1.58 -2.48 -18.07
CA ASN A 112 3.05 -2.55 -18.13
C ASN A 112 3.60 -3.84 -17.50
N PRO A 113 4.18 -4.77 -18.29
CA PRO A 113 4.77 -6.01 -17.80
C PRO A 113 5.89 -5.85 -16.77
N LYS A 114 6.55 -4.68 -16.71
CA LYS A 114 7.62 -4.36 -15.76
C LYS A 114 7.13 -3.57 -14.54
N ALA A 115 5.85 -3.22 -14.47
CA ALA A 115 5.32 -2.46 -13.35
C ALA A 115 5.07 -3.35 -12.12
N ILE A 116 5.38 -2.81 -10.95
CA ILE A 116 5.02 -3.36 -9.65
C ILE A 116 4.33 -2.26 -8.85
N GLY A 117 3.21 -2.57 -8.22
CA GLY A 117 2.44 -1.62 -7.42
C GLY A 117 1.85 -2.29 -6.20
N TYR A 118 1.37 -1.49 -5.27
CA TYR A 118 0.62 -1.98 -4.11
C TYR A 118 -0.80 -1.41 -4.13
N MET A 119 -1.75 -2.22 -3.67
CA MET A 119 -3.17 -1.89 -3.68
C MET A 119 -3.91 -2.64 -2.58
N GLU A 120 -5.16 -2.23 -2.34
CA GLU A 120 -6.04 -2.97 -1.44
C GLU A 120 -6.39 -4.33 -2.05
N LYS A 121 -6.39 -5.39 -1.22
CA LYS A 121 -6.75 -6.75 -1.65
C LYS A 121 -8.15 -6.84 -2.24
N SER A 122 -9.09 -6.04 -1.72
CA SER A 122 -10.47 -5.94 -2.20
C SER A 122 -10.57 -5.45 -3.66
N ALA A 123 -9.56 -4.72 -4.16
CA ALA A 123 -9.55 -4.15 -5.50
C ALA A 123 -8.87 -5.04 -6.56
N VAL A 124 -8.31 -6.19 -6.14
CA VAL A 124 -7.63 -7.16 -7.00
C VAL A 124 -8.64 -7.89 -7.89
N ASP A 125 -8.26 -8.08 -9.14
CA ASP A 125 -8.96 -8.95 -10.10
C ASP A 125 -7.96 -9.67 -11.01
N SER A 126 -8.44 -10.36 -12.04
CA SER A 126 -7.61 -11.15 -12.97
C SER A 126 -6.69 -10.33 -13.87
N THR A 127 -6.79 -9.00 -13.89
CA THR A 127 -5.92 -8.12 -14.69
C THR A 127 -4.54 -7.91 -14.06
N VAL A 128 -4.37 -8.33 -12.81
CA VAL A 128 -3.13 -8.23 -12.05
C VAL A 128 -2.84 -9.53 -11.32
N LYS A 129 -1.58 -9.74 -10.96
CA LYS A 129 -1.13 -10.92 -10.21
C LYS A 129 -0.55 -10.47 -8.89
N VAL A 130 -1.09 -11.00 -7.79
CA VAL A 130 -0.56 -10.78 -6.44
C VAL A 130 0.74 -11.56 -6.28
N VAL A 131 1.81 -10.89 -5.85
CA VAL A 131 3.13 -11.51 -5.60
C VAL A 131 3.53 -11.47 -4.14
N PHE A 132 2.91 -10.60 -3.34
CA PHE A 132 3.19 -10.50 -1.91
C PHE A 132 1.97 -9.91 -1.17
N THR A 133 1.75 -10.37 0.06
CA THR A 133 0.72 -9.84 0.97
C THR A 133 1.41 -9.28 2.20
N ALA A 134 1.12 -8.02 2.54
CA ALA A 134 1.70 -7.40 3.72
C ALA A 134 1.08 -7.99 5.01
N PRO A 135 1.89 -8.27 6.05
CA PRO A 135 1.41 -8.83 7.32
C PRO A 135 0.58 -7.83 8.14
#